data_AF-A0A132CBN4-F1
#
_entry.id   AF-A0A132CBN4-F1
#
_cell.length_a   1.000
_cell.length_b   1.000
_cell.length_c   1.000
_cell.angle_alpha   90.00
_cell.angle_beta   90.00
_cell.angle_gamma   90.00
#
_symmetry.space_group_name_H-M   'P 1'
#
loop_
_entity.id
_entity.type
_entity.pdbx_description
1 polymer ?
#
loop_
_entity_poly.entity_id
_entity_poly.type
_entity_poly.pdbx_seq_one_letter_code
_entity_poly.pdbx_strand_id
1 'polypeptide(L)' 'MILGPIMSMLPGFSTFQVPGHTGVCPTATFSMFGHTYTMDQHCTLFEQNRAAISAAFALVFLLASVFIVLTA' A
#
# COMPACT_ATOMS: atom_id res chain seq x y z
N MET A 1 10.36 27.16 11.96
CA MET A 1 9.34 26.08 11.86
C MET A 1 7.96 26.72 11.80
N ILE A 2 7.33 26.78 10.63
CA ILE A 2 6.01 27.41 10.45
C ILE A 2 4.86 26.46 10.85
N LEU A 3 5.10 25.14 10.88
CA LEU A 3 4.09 24.12 11.20
C LEU A 3 4.00 23.75 12.70
N GLY A 4 4.73 24.44 13.58
CA GLY A 4 4.77 24.15 15.02
C GLY A 4 3.39 24.05 15.71
N PRO A 5 2.42 24.93 15.42
CA PRO A 5 1.10 24.88 16.04
C PRO A 5 0.24 23.70 15.55
N ILE A 6 0.38 23.32 14.27
CA ILE A 6 -0.44 22.28 13.64
C ILE A 6 -0.10 20.90 14.22
N MET A 7 1.18 20.64 14.48
CA MET A 7 1.65 19.40 15.12
C MET A 7 1.15 19.24 16.56
N SER A 8 0.77 20.32 17.25
CA SER A 8 0.17 20.26 18.58
C SER A 8 -1.34 19.93 18.57
N MET A 9 -2.00 20.09 17.42
CA MET A 9 -3.45 19.84 17.25
C MET A 9 -3.74 18.41 16.75
N LEU A 10 -2.71 17.69 16.30
CA LEU A 10 -2.86 16.37 15.67
C LEU A 10 -1.94 15.31 16.32
N PRO A 11 -2.04 15.08 17.65
CA PRO A 11 -1.12 14.22 18.41
C PRO A 11 -1.10 12.76 17.93
N GLY A 12 -2.20 12.28 17.34
CA GLY A 12 -2.31 10.90 16.84
C GLY A 12 -1.48 10.60 15.59
N PHE A 13 -1.06 11.61 14.83
CA PHE A 13 -0.28 11.43 13.59
C PHE A 13 1.23 11.53 13.81
N SER A 14 1.66 12.14 14.92
CA SER A 14 3.09 12.22 15.31
C SER A 14 3.71 10.83 15.52
N THR A 15 2.91 9.87 16.00
CA THR A 15 3.32 8.48 16.25
C THR A 15 2.73 7.48 15.26
N PHE A 16 2.04 7.94 14.22
CA PHE A 16 1.40 7.04 13.27
C PHE A 16 2.47 6.45 12.32
N GLN A 17 2.91 5.23 12.63
CA GLN A 17 3.65 4.41 11.70
C GLN A 17 2.69 3.43 11.04
N VAL A 18 2.57 3.51 9.72
CA VAL A 18 1.92 2.46 8.93
C VAL A 18 2.75 1.19 9.14
N PRO A 19 2.21 0.14 9.77
CA PRO A 19 2.98 -1.07 9.97
C PRO A 19 3.25 -1.68 8.60
N GLY A 20 4.52 -2.03 8.34
CA GLY A 20 4.96 -2.59 7.08
C GLY A 20 4.46 -4.02 6.92
N HIS A 21 3.17 -4.20 6.64
CA HIS A 21 2.63 -5.50 6.28
C HIS A 21 3.11 -5.82 4.86
N THR A 22 4.06 -6.74 4.73
CA THR A 22 4.31 -7.38 3.44
C THR A 22 3.14 -8.32 3.18
N GLY A 23 2.16 -7.87 2.40
CA GLY A 23 1.11 -8.76 1.89
C GLY A 23 1.77 -9.89 1.11
N VAL A 24 1.68 -11.12 1.63
CA VAL A 24 2.13 -12.32 0.93
C VAL A 24 0.97 -12.78 0.08
N CYS A 25 1.19 -12.93 -1.24
CA CYS A 25 0.13 -13.34 -2.15
C CYS A 25 -0.22 -14.82 -1.90
N PRO A 26 -1.39 -15.14 -1.33
CA PRO A 26 -1.71 -16.50 -0.93
C PRO A 26 -2.06 -17.31 -2.19
N THR A 27 -1.17 -18.22 -2.57
CA THR A 27 -1.38 -19.14 -3.67
C THR A 27 -2.30 -20.26 -3.21
N ALA A 28 -3.60 -20.16 -3.50
CA ALA A 28 -4.55 -21.20 -3.18
C ALA A 28 -4.34 -22.39 -4.12
N THR A 29 -4.04 -23.56 -3.55
CA THR A 29 -3.89 -24.82 -4.28
C THR A 29 -5.13 -25.68 -4.06
N PHE A 30 -5.80 -26.11 -5.13
CA PHE A 30 -6.92 -27.06 -5.03
C PHE A 30 -6.60 -28.37 -5.74
N SER A 31 -6.98 -29.49 -5.13
CA SER A 31 -6.84 -30.81 -5.73
C SER A 31 -8.19 -31.27 -6.31
N MET A 32 -8.22 -31.58 -7.61
CA MET A 32 -9.40 -32.14 -8.29
C MET A 32 -8.96 -33.26 -9.24
N PHE A 33 -9.69 -34.38 -9.28
CA PHE A 33 -9.39 -35.51 -10.18
C PHE A 33 -7.95 -36.05 -10.11
N GLY A 34 -7.33 -36.05 -8.93
CA GLY A 34 -5.95 -36.53 -8.76
C GLY A 34 -4.87 -35.55 -9.26
N HIS A 35 -5.25 -34.34 -9.69
CA HIS A 35 -4.35 -33.28 -10.10
C HIS A 35 -4.43 -32.09 -9.15
N THR A 36 -3.28 -31.49 -8.83
CA THR A 36 -3.16 -30.27 -8.04
C THR A 36 -3.07 -29.06 -8.97
N TYR A 37 -4.00 -28.13 -8.85
CA TYR A 37 -4.03 -26.87 -9.59
C TYR A 37 -3.67 -25.72 -8.64
N THR A 38 -2.68 -24.92 -9.03
CA THR A 38 -2.24 -23.74 -8.28
C THR A 38 -2.79 -22.47 -8.92
N MET A 39 -3.52 -21.66 -8.16
CA MET A 39 -4.10 -20.40 -8.65
C MET A 39 -3.10 -19.25 -8.48
N ASP A 40 -2.06 -19.26 -9.32
CA ASP A 40 -0.94 -18.30 -9.20
C ASP A 40 -1.02 -17.12 -10.17
N GLN A 41 -1.94 -17.15 -11.15
CA GLN A 41 -1.93 -16.19 -12.26
C GLN A 41 -2.08 -14.73 -11.83
N HIS A 42 -2.88 -14.47 -10.79
CA HIS A 42 -3.01 -13.11 -10.25
C HIS A 42 -1.80 -12.73 -9.39
N CYS A 43 -1.16 -13.68 -8.73
CA CYS A 43 0.04 -13.42 -7.94
C CYS A 43 1.26 -13.12 -8.82
N THR A 44 1.45 -13.79 -9.95
CA THR A 44 2.60 -13.53 -10.82
C THR A 44 2.60 -12.10 -11.36
N LEU A 45 1.43 -11.60 -11.77
CA LEU A 45 1.29 -10.24 -12.29
C LEU A 45 1.54 -9.20 -11.18
N PHE A 46 0.98 -9.42 -10.00
CA PHE A 46 1.14 -8.50 -8.87
C PHE A 46 2.57 -8.49 -8.33
N GLU A 47 3.24 -9.65 -8.27
CA GLU A 47 4.62 -9.74 -7.76
C GLU A 47 5.62 -9.14 -8.75
N GLN A 48 5.44 -9.35 -10.05
CA GLN A 48 6.29 -8.73 -11.07
C GLN A 48 6.23 -7.21 -11.05
N ASN A 49 5.06 -6.63 -10.75
CA ASN A 49 4.84 -5.19 -10.75
C ASN A 49 4.73 -4.58 -9.35
N ARG A 50 5.07 -5.33 -8.30
CA ARG A 50 4.89 -4.93 -6.89
C ARG A 50 5.53 -3.57 -6.59
N ALA A 51 6.76 -3.38 -7.06
CA ALA A 51 7.49 -2.12 -6.90
C ALA A 51 6.79 -0.96 -7.63
N ALA A 52 6.43 -1.16 -8.90
CA ALA A 52 5.76 -0.15 -9.72
C ALA A 52 4.40 0.27 -9.15
N ILE A 53 3.59 -0.71 -8.71
CA ILE A 53 2.28 -0.46 -8.10
C ILE A 53 2.45 0.32 -6.79
N SER A 54 3.38 -0.12 -5.92
CA SER A 54 3.63 0.58 -4.65
C SER A 54 4.08 2.03 -4.85
N ALA A 55 4.95 2.27 -5.84
CA ALA A 55 5.44 3.60 -6.17
C ALA A 55 4.33 4.48 -6.76
N ALA A 56 3.49 3.94 -7.64
CA ALA A 56 2.37 4.67 -8.23
C ALA A 56 1.36 5.14 -7.16
N PHE A 57 0.95 4.25 -6.26
CA PHE A 57 0.04 4.60 -5.18
C PHE A 57 0.65 5.61 -4.20
N ALA A 58 1.93 5.45 -3.85
CA ALA A 58 2.63 6.43 -3.02
C ALA A 58 2.67 7.81 -3.69
N LEU A 59 2.99 7.87 -4.99
CA LEU A 59 3.03 9.12 -5.76
C LEU A 59 1.64 9.79 -5.81
N VAL A 60 0.58 9.02 -6.08
CA VAL A 60 -0.79 9.54 -6.09
C VAL A 60 -1.18 10.11 -4.73
N PHE A 61 -0.87 9.41 -3.63
CA PHE A 61 -1.16 9.90 -2.28
C PHE A 61 -0.38 11.17 -1.94
N LEU A 62 0.90 11.22 -2.34
CA LEU A 62 1.72 12.41 -2.16
C LEU A 62 1.15 13.61 -2.92
N LEU A 63 0.82 13.43 -4.21
CA LEU A 63 0.21 14.49 -5.01
C LEU A 63 -1.14 14.93 -4.42
N ALA A 64 -2.00 13.98 -4.07
CA ALA A 64 -3.30 14.28 -3.45
C ALA A 64 -3.14 15.09 -2.16
N SER A 65 -2.19 14.72 -1.30
CA SER A 65 -1.93 15.46 -0.06
C SER A 65 -1.48 16.90 -0.32
N VAL A 66 -0.63 17.12 -1.32
CA VAL A 66 -0.16 18.47 -1.70
C VAL A 66 -1.31 19.29 -2.27
N PHE A 67 -2.10 18.73 -3.18
CA PHE A 67 -3.25 19.45 -3.75
C PHE A 67 -4.24 19.85 -2.68
N ILE A 68 -4.65 18.94 -1.78
CA ILE A 68 -5.61 19.24 -0.71
C ILE A 68 -5.11 20.38 0.18
N VAL A 69 -3.83 20.37 0.57
CA VAL A 69 -3.26 21.40 1.44
C VAL A 69 -3.09 22.74 0.72
N LEU A 70 -2.66 22.75 -0.55
CA LEU A 70 -2.47 23.99 -1.31
C LEU A 70 -3.78 24.60 -1.84
N THR A 71 -4.87 23.83 -1.90
CA THR A 71 -6.20 24.37 -2.23
C THR A 71 -6.87 25.12 -1.08
N ALA A 72 -6.27 25.13 0.12
CA ALA A 72 -6.69 25.94 1.26
C ALA A 72 -6.01 27.32 1.26
#